data_AF-A0A2R7P6G6-F1
#
_entry.id   AF-A0A2R7P6G6-F1
#
_cell.length_a   1.000
_cell.length_b   1.000
_cell.length_c   1.000
_cell.angle_alpha   90.00
_cell.angle_beta   90.00
_cell.angle_gamma   90.00
#
_symmetry.space_group_name_H-M   'P 1'
#
loop_
_entity.id
_entity.type
_entity.pdbx_description
1 polymer ?
#
loop_
_entity_poly.entity_id
_entity_poly.type
_entity_poly.pdbx_seq_one_letter_code
_entity_poly.pdbx_strand_id
1 'polypeptide(L)'
;MTNKMKNKNFIYKGLAVAFLTGLSFTNMGCSDSYLDDVQNSGSFNTDLYFQNEQQSFSALVSVYDLLRKYSGGFENSVTFFNAGSDDFYSGGGNSNDGAGIQGLNNYMINPNTMPASYW
;
A
#
# COMPACT_ATOMS: atom_id res chain seq x y z
N MET A 1 -15.39 -65.56 -28.52
CA MET A 1 -16.04 -64.36 -27.91
C MET A 1 -15.14 -63.68 -26.86
N THR A 2 -13.81 -63.73 -27.00
CA THR A 2 -12.88 -63.50 -25.86
C THR A 2 -11.99 -62.26 -26.01
N ASN A 3 -11.91 -61.64 -27.19
CA ASN A 3 -11.08 -60.45 -27.42
C ASN A 3 -11.72 -59.12 -26.97
N LYS A 4 -13.06 -59.05 -26.90
CA LYS A 4 -13.78 -57.81 -26.53
C LYS A 4 -13.70 -57.47 -25.03
N MET A 5 -13.52 -58.48 -24.17
CA MET A 5 -13.39 -58.31 -22.72
C MET A 5 -11.97 -57.90 -22.26
N LYS A 6 -10.93 -58.36 -22.96
CA LYS A 6 -9.53 -58.00 -22.64
C LYS A 6 -9.25 -56.50 -22.87
N ASN A 7 -9.81 -55.90 -23.92
CA ASN A 7 -9.63 -54.47 -24.20
C ASN A 7 -10.32 -53.56 -23.18
N LYS A 8 -11.50 -53.94 -22.68
CA LYS A 8 -12.21 -53.18 -21.65
C LYS A 8 -11.43 -53.17 -20.33
N ASN A 9 -10.86 -54.30 -19.93
CA ASN A 9 -10.05 -54.39 -18.71
C ASN A 9 -8.74 -53.58 -18.81
N PHE A 10 -8.16 -53.46 -20.01
CA PHE A 10 -6.98 -52.61 -20.22
C PHE A 10 -7.34 -51.12 -20.13
N ILE A 11 -8.48 -50.73 -20.69
CA ILE A 11 -9.02 -49.36 -20.59
C ILE A 11 -9.37 -49.01 -19.13
N TYR A 12 -10.03 -49.91 -18.39
CA TYR A 12 -10.37 -49.66 -16.98
C TYR A 12 -9.12 -49.57 -16.08
N LYS A 13 -8.08 -50.35 -16.35
CA LYS A 13 -6.79 -50.23 -15.65
C LYS A 13 -6.08 -48.92 -15.99
N GLY A 14 -6.09 -48.50 -17.26
CA GLY A 14 -5.54 -47.21 -17.67
C GLY A 14 -6.27 -46.02 -17.05
N LEU A 15 -7.61 -46.09 -16.99
CA LEU A 15 -8.44 -45.06 -16.37
C LEU A 15 -8.23 -44.99 -14.85
N ALA A 16 -8.08 -46.15 -14.19
CA ALA A 16 -7.76 -46.21 -12.76
C ALA A 16 -6.38 -45.60 -12.45
N VAL A 17 -5.36 -45.88 -13.28
CA VAL A 17 -4.02 -45.30 -13.13
C VAL A 17 -4.05 -43.79 -13.37
N ALA A 18 -4.76 -43.32 -14.40
CA ALA A 18 -4.89 -41.88 -14.70
C ALA A 18 -5.64 -41.11 -13.60
N PHE A 19 -6.64 -41.72 -12.97
CA PHE A 19 -7.35 -41.12 -11.84
C PHE A 19 -6.46 -41.07 -10.59
N LEU A 20 -5.67 -42.13 -10.34
CA LEU A 20 -4.75 -42.19 -9.20
C LEU A 20 -3.59 -41.19 -9.36
N THR A 21 -3.04 -41.02 -10.56
CA THR A 21 -1.99 -40.02 -10.82
C THR A 21 -2.54 -38.60 -10.85
N GLY A 22 -3.76 -38.38 -11.35
CA GLY A 22 -4.42 -37.07 -11.32
C GLY A 22 -4.70 -36.55 -9.90
N LEU A 23 -5.03 -37.45 -8.96
CA LEU A 23 -5.19 -37.12 -7.54
C LEU A 23 -3.86 -36.77 -6.84
N SER A 24 -2.73 -37.29 -7.32
CA SER A 24 -1.41 -37.00 -6.74
C SER A 24 -0.95 -35.56 -7.00
N PHE A 25 -1.46 -34.89 -8.03
CA PHE A 25 -1.07 -33.53 -8.39
C PHE A 25 -1.90 -32.42 -7.71
N THR A 26 -2.95 -32.76 -6.97
CA THR A 26 -3.80 -31.75 -6.29
C THR A 26 -3.20 -31.19 -5.00
N ASN A 27 -2.06 -31.73 -4.55
CA ASN A 27 -1.37 -31.27 -3.32
C ASN A 27 -0.16 -30.35 -3.60
N MET A 28 0.09 -29.97 -4.85
CA MET A 28 1.04 -28.89 -5.18
C MET A 28 0.32 -27.53 -5.16
N GLY A 29 -0.37 -27.23 -4.06
CA GLY A 29 -0.81 -25.86 -3.79
C GLY A 29 0.42 -25.02 -3.44
N CYS A 30 0.57 -23.84 -4.03
CA CYS A 30 1.53 -22.85 -3.55
C CYS A 30 1.24 -22.62 -2.06
N SER A 31 2.18 -22.95 -1.18
CA SER A 31 2.06 -22.59 0.23
C SER A 31 2.24 -21.08 0.37
N ASP A 32 1.41 -20.45 1.22
CA ASP A 32 1.49 -19.02 1.55
C ASP A 32 2.79 -18.63 2.28
N SER A 33 3.73 -19.57 2.47
CA SER A 33 5.04 -19.32 3.06
C SER A 33 5.87 -18.25 2.34
N TYR A 34 5.58 -17.97 1.06
CA TYR A 34 6.17 -16.84 0.34
C TYR A 34 5.41 -15.51 0.56
N LEU A 35 4.12 -15.57 0.93
CA LEU A 35 3.29 -14.39 1.20
C LEU A 35 3.52 -13.85 2.63
N ASP A 36 3.87 -14.73 3.58
CA ASP A 36 4.20 -14.33 4.95
C ASP A 36 5.56 -13.62 5.07
N ASP A 37 6.51 -13.86 4.16
CA ASP A 37 7.81 -13.16 4.14
C ASP A 37 7.75 -11.78 3.46
N VAL A 38 6.59 -11.39 2.90
CA VAL A 38 6.32 -9.99 2.49
C VAL A 38 5.81 -9.17 3.69
N GLN A 39 6.20 -9.53 4.90
CA GLN A 39 6.02 -8.70 6.08
C GLN A 39 6.85 -7.43 5.89
N ASN A 40 6.13 -6.33 5.67
CA ASN A 40 6.62 -4.98 5.40
C ASN A 40 7.86 -4.63 6.23
N SER A 41 9.05 -4.81 5.64
CA SER A 41 10.33 -4.66 6.32
C SER A 41 10.53 -3.20 6.73
N GLY A 42 10.33 -2.91 8.02
CA GLY A 42 10.39 -1.55 8.57
C GLY A 42 9.06 -1.03 9.13
N SER A 43 7.95 -1.73 8.91
CA SER A 43 6.69 -1.48 9.62
C SER A 43 6.65 -2.26 10.92
N PHE A 44 6.18 -1.61 11.99
CA PHE A 44 5.87 -2.32 13.21
C PHE A 44 4.62 -3.19 13.00
N ASN A 45 4.65 -4.40 13.57
CA ASN A 45 3.43 -5.18 13.71
C ASN A 45 2.57 -4.49 14.79
N THR A 46 1.46 -3.89 14.39
CA THR A 46 0.58 -3.10 15.27
C THR A 46 0.03 -3.92 16.43
N ASP A 47 -0.18 -5.22 16.24
CA ASP A 47 -0.69 -6.12 17.27
C ASP A 47 0.37 -6.38 18.35
N LEU A 48 1.65 -6.17 18.03
CA LEU A 48 2.78 -6.43 18.90
C LEU A 48 3.59 -5.18 19.26
N TYR A 49 3.13 -3.97 18.91
CA TYR A 49 3.94 -2.77 19.07
C TYR A 49 3.86 -2.14 20.46
N PHE A 50 2.74 -2.26 21.17
CA PHE A 50 2.52 -1.60 22.47
C PHE A 50 2.87 -2.49 23.67
N GLN A 51 4.04 -3.15 23.66
CA GLN A 51 4.41 -4.15 24.68
C GLN A 51 5.05 -3.54 25.93
N ASN A 52 5.57 -2.31 25.83
CA ASN A 52 6.16 -1.61 26.96
C ASN A 52 5.94 -0.09 26.89
N GLU A 53 6.30 0.59 27.97
CA GLU A 53 6.17 2.05 28.11
C GLU A 53 6.94 2.80 27.03
N GLN A 54 8.18 2.39 26.73
CA GLN A 54 9.02 3.07 25.75
C GLN A 54 8.39 3.06 24.35
N GLN A 55 7.83 1.92 23.93
CA GLN A 55 7.14 1.79 22.65
C GLN A 55 5.85 2.61 22.60
N SER A 56 5.08 2.62 23.70
CA SER A 56 3.87 3.43 23.81
C SER A 56 4.19 4.92 23.78
N PHE A 57 5.28 5.33 24.42
CA PHE A 57 5.75 6.70 24.40
C PHE A 57 6.25 7.13 23.02
N SER A 58 7.01 6.28 22.30
CA SER A 58 7.42 6.60 20.93
C SER A 58 6.23 6.73 19.98
N ALA A 59 5.18 5.93 20.16
CA ALA A 59 3.92 6.07 19.42
C ALA A 59 3.20 7.38 19.74
N LEU A 60 3.21 7.82 21.00
CA LEU A 60 2.67 9.13 21.37
C LEU A 60 3.45 10.27 20.69
N VAL A 61 4.79 10.19 20.71
CA VAL A 61 5.65 11.18 20.05
C VAL A 61 5.37 11.24 18.54
N SER A 62 5.15 10.11 17.87
CA SER A 62 4.85 10.11 16.42
C SER A 62 3.51 10.79 16.09
N VAL A 63 2.52 10.76 17.00
CA VAL A 63 1.30 11.55 16.86
C VAL A 63 1.61 13.06 16.97
N TYR A 64 2.49 13.46 17.89
CA TYR A 64 2.92 14.85 18.03
C TYR A 64 3.73 15.35 16.82
N ASP A 65 4.48 14.48 16.15
CA ASP A 65 5.27 14.84 14.96
C ASP A 65 4.40 15.41 13.82
N LEU A 66 3.13 15.02 13.73
CA LEU A 66 2.18 15.56 12.74
C LEU A 66 1.94 17.06 12.90
N LEU A 67 2.05 17.61 14.12
CA LEU A 67 1.90 19.04 14.37
C LEU A 67 2.94 19.88 13.62
N ARG A 68 4.10 19.28 13.29
CA ARG A 68 5.14 19.94 12.51
C ARG A 68 4.65 20.35 11.12
N LYS A 69 3.59 19.73 10.57
CA LYS A 69 2.95 20.14 9.30
C LYS A 69 2.48 21.60 9.30
N TYR A 70 2.27 22.20 10.47
CA TYR A 70 1.90 23.59 10.59
C TYR A 70 2.94 24.53 9.94
N SER A 71 4.24 24.31 10.17
CA SER A 71 5.30 25.20 9.71
C SER A 71 6.54 24.50 9.15
N GLY A 72 6.51 23.17 9.06
CA GLY A 72 7.64 22.35 8.63
C GLY A 72 7.39 21.68 7.28
N GLY A 73 8.44 21.64 6.46
CA GLY A 73 8.36 21.18 5.06
C GLY A 73 7.91 22.27 4.10
N PHE A 74 8.07 22.03 2.80
CA PHE A 74 7.65 22.96 1.76
C PHE A 74 6.13 23.19 1.80
N GLU A 75 5.38 22.10 1.89
CA GLU A 75 3.91 22.11 1.94
C GLU A 75 3.44 22.27 3.39
N ASN A 76 3.76 23.38 4.05
CA ASN A 76 3.28 23.67 5.40
C ASN A 76 2.04 24.58 5.40
N SER A 77 1.21 24.45 6.42
CA SER A 77 -0.08 25.16 6.49
C SER A 77 0.07 26.68 6.61
N VAL A 78 1.06 27.17 7.38
CA VAL A 78 1.24 28.61 7.62
C VAL A 78 1.50 29.34 6.31
N THR A 79 2.51 28.91 5.53
CA THR A 79 2.83 29.59 4.27
C THR A 79 1.74 29.42 3.23
N PHE A 80 1.11 28.23 3.19
CA PHE A 80 0.05 27.96 2.23
C PHE A 80 -1.15 28.87 2.47
N PHE A 81 -1.68 28.94 3.70
CA PHE A 81 -2.85 29.78 3.97
C PHE A 81 -2.56 31.27 3.94
N ASN A 82 -1.34 31.70 4.31
CA ASN A 82 -0.93 33.10 4.13
C ASN A 82 -0.89 33.49 2.65
N ALA A 83 -0.47 32.60 1.75
CA ALA A 83 -0.49 32.88 0.32
C ALA A 83 -1.91 33.03 -0.25
N GLY A 84 -2.93 32.47 0.42
CA GLY A 84 -4.34 32.63 0.07
C GLY A 84 -5.04 33.79 0.78
N SER A 85 -4.35 34.52 1.66
CA SER A 85 -4.91 35.70 2.33
C SER A 85 -4.71 36.96 1.48
N ASP A 86 -5.20 38.10 1.99
CA ASP A 86 -5.00 39.43 1.42
C ASP A 86 -3.70 40.11 1.87
N ASP A 87 -2.92 39.46 2.75
CA ASP A 87 -1.70 40.03 3.34
C ASP A 87 -0.43 39.70 2.53
N PHE A 88 -0.39 38.54 1.86
CA PHE A 88 0.84 38.01 1.25
C PHE A 88 0.61 37.46 -0.15
N TYR A 89 1.67 37.52 -0.96
CA TYR A 89 1.80 36.69 -2.15
C TYR A 89 2.59 35.42 -1.82
N SER A 90 2.38 34.35 -2.59
CA SER A 90 3.16 33.10 -2.54
C SER A 90 4.68 33.32 -2.70
N GLY A 91 5.09 34.30 -3.52
CA GLY A 91 6.49 34.58 -3.81
C GLY A 91 7.17 33.44 -4.60
N GLY A 92 8.37 33.05 -4.16
CA GLY A 92 9.17 31.99 -4.79
C GLY A 92 10.08 32.48 -5.93
N GLY A 93 10.74 31.55 -6.60
CA GLY A 93 11.68 31.84 -7.69
C GLY A 93 11.01 32.15 -9.03
N ASN A 94 9.81 31.62 -9.29
CA ASN A 94 9.00 31.89 -10.49
C ASN A 94 7.53 31.47 -10.29
N SER A 95 6.66 31.74 -11.28
CA SER A 95 5.22 31.42 -11.22
C SER A 95 4.86 29.93 -11.19
N ASN A 96 5.83 29.04 -11.43
CA ASN A 96 5.66 27.58 -11.33
C ASN A 96 6.31 27.00 -10.07
N ASP A 97 6.89 27.84 -9.20
CA ASP A 97 7.53 27.42 -7.96
C ASP A 97 6.50 27.07 -6.89
N GLY A 98 6.06 25.81 -6.90
CA GLY A 98 4.99 25.26 -6.07
C GLY A 98 3.61 25.46 -6.70
N ALA A 99 3.21 24.57 -7.62
CA ALA A 99 1.94 24.68 -8.35
C ALA A 99 0.70 24.86 -7.43
N GLY A 100 0.68 24.19 -6.28
CA GLY A 100 -0.39 24.32 -5.29
C GLY A 100 -0.45 25.70 -4.64
N ILE A 101 0.66 26.17 -4.05
CA ILE A 101 0.69 27.47 -3.36
C ILE A 101 0.54 28.63 -4.35
N GLN A 102 1.10 28.53 -5.55
CA GLN A 102 0.89 29.50 -6.63
C GLN A 102 -0.58 29.50 -7.08
N GLY A 103 -1.18 28.33 -7.22
CA GLY A 103 -2.60 28.18 -7.55
C GLY A 103 -3.53 28.74 -6.48
N LEU A 104 -3.20 28.60 -5.20
CA LEU A 104 -4.00 29.21 -4.13
C LEU A 104 -3.89 30.73 -4.18
N ASN A 105 -2.67 31.25 -4.31
CA ASN A 105 -2.36 32.68 -4.34
C ASN A 105 -3.06 33.46 -5.45
N ASN A 106 -3.27 32.83 -6.61
CA ASN A 106 -3.97 33.44 -7.73
C ASN A 106 -5.42 32.95 -7.88
N TYR A 107 -5.94 32.21 -6.89
CA TYR A 107 -7.28 31.63 -6.90
C TYR A 107 -7.58 30.73 -8.11
N MET A 108 -6.56 30.08 -8.68
CA MET A 108 -6.66 29.09 -9.77
C MET A 108 -6.37 27.64 -9.30
N ILE A 109 -6.36 27.40 -7.99
CA ILE A 109 -6.19 26.07 -7.42
C ILE A 109 -7.32 25.14 -7.89
N ASN A 110 -6.97 23.88 -8.13
CA ASN A 110 -7.90 22.86 -8.60
C ASN A 110 -7.49 21.49 -8.04
N PRO A 111 -8.33 20.45 -8.22
CA PRO A 111 -8.04 19.12 -7.66
C PRO A 111 -6.71 18.49 -8.11
N ASN A 112 -6.16 18.90 -9.26
CA ASN A 112 -4.87 18.38 -9.74
C ASN A 112 -3.67 19.13 -9.16
N THR A 113 -3.83 20.41 -8.80
CA THR A 113 -2.74 21.23 -8.24
C THR A 113 -2.75 21.30 -6.72
N MET A 114 -3.84 20.90 -6.07
CA MET A 114 -3.92 20.81 -4.61
C MET A 114 -2.96 19.73 -4.10
N PRO A 115 -1.98 20.07 -3.25
CA PRO A 115 -1.06 19.07 -2.73
C PRO A 115 -1.79 18.05 -1.85
N ALA A 116 -1.62 16.77 -2.19
CA ALA A 116 -2.31 15.69 -1.49
C ALA A 116 -1.93 15.62 -0.01
N SER A 117 -0.73 16.05 0.38
CA SER A 117 -0.23 15.94 1.75
C SER A 117 -0.96 16.80 2.80
N TYR A 118 -1.89 17.66 2.39
CA TYR A 118 -2.78 18.39 3.30
C TYR A 118 -3.99 17.56 3.78
N TRP A 119 -4.19 16.37 3.21
CA TRP A 119 -5.22 15.41 3.58
C TRP A 119 -4.63 14.00 3.76
#